data_AF-A0AA95S9T6-F1
#
_entry.id   AF-A0AA95S9T6-F1
#
_cell.length_a   1.000
_cell.length_b   1.000
_cell.length_c   1.000
_cell.angle_alpha   90.00
_cell.angle_beta   90.00
_cell.angle_gamma   90.00
#
_symmetry.space_group_name_H-M   'P 1'
#
loop_
_entity.id
_entity.type
_entity.pdbx_description
1 polymer ?
#
loop_
_entity_poly.entity_id
_entity_poly.type
_entity_poly.pdbx_seq_one_letter_code
_entity_poly.pdbx_strand_id
1 'polypeptide(L)'
;MEQEQALFLANFIENSTPAAYEINKLETVSGTLPKFHQWTNGKKTLAAYEVTRPATETGYYFVFIDWHRNDIYYLVIYAHDKKTTVAELRQVQEIDDVPQIVWSYKPFKRDGKNDQRKAYFKQMFGSTTVQIKLPAATSEVEAFFDQVFKLCQNRIRADRIVEVFDFEN
;
A
#
# COMPACT_ATOMS: atom_id res chain seq x y z
N MET A 1 -9.29 8.33 -2.42
CA MET A 1 -9.00 8.94 -3.72
C MET A 1 -10.29 8.91 -4.50
N GLU A 2 -10.46 9.83 -5.43
CA GLU A 2 -11.61 9.77 -6.34
C GLU A 2 -11.48 8.56 -7.27
N GLN A 3 -12.60 8.10 -7.85
CA GLN A 3 -12.61 6.94 -8.72
C GLN A 3 -11.68 7.13 -9.94
N GLU A 4 -11.67 8.33 -10.53
CA GLU A 4 -10.84 8.65 -11.69
C GLU A 4 -9.34 8.54 -11.37
N GLN A 5 -8.91 9.06 -10.22
CA GLN A 5 -7.53 8.96 -9.74
C GLN A 5 -7.11 7.49 -9.54
N ALA A 6 -8.00 6.67 -8.96
CA ALA A 6 -7.75 5.24 -8.78
C ALA A 6 -7.62 4.51 -10.11
N LEU A 7 -8.51 4.79 -11.07
CA LEU A 7 -8.48 4.21 -12.41
C LEU A 7 -7.23 4.62 -13.17
N PHE A 8 -6.84 5.89 -13.09
CA PHE A 8 -5.65 6.41 -13.76
C PHE A 8 -4.38 5.71 -13.27
N LEU A 9 -4.22 5.58 -11.94
CA LEU A 9 -3.09 4.84 -11.37
C LEU A 9 -3.12 3.35 -11.73
N ALA A 10 -4.28 2.70 -11.69
CA ALA A 10 -4.43 1.31 -12.10
C ALA A 10 -4.05 1.11 -13.58
N ASN A 11 -4.46 2.02 -14.46
CA ASN A 11 -4.11 1.99 -15.88
C ASN A 11 -2.60 2.16 -16.10
N PHE A 12 -1.92 3.03 -15.35
CA PHE A 12 -0.46 3.11 -15.46
C PHE A 12 0.23 1.82 -15.04
N ILE A 13 -0.22 1.21 -13.93
CA ILE A 13 0.31 -0.08 -13.49
C ILE A 13 0.10 -1.15 -14.57
N GLU A 14 -1.12 -1.28 -15.09
CA GLU A 14 -1.49 -2.26 -16.12
C GLU A 14 -0.60 -2.17 -17.37
N ASN A 15 -0.30 -0.95 -17.82
CA ASN A 15 0.43 -0.70 -19.07
C ASN A 15 1.94 -0.49 -18.86
N SER A 16 2.43 -0.71 -17.65
CA SER A 16 3.85 -0.58 -17.32
C SER A 16 4.59 -1.90 -17.45
N THR A 17 5.88 -1.81 -17.75
CA THR A 17 6.82 -2.95 -17.76
C THR A 17 8.07 -2.57 -16.96
N PRO A 18 7.96 -2.38 -15.64
CA PRO A 18 9.10 -2.07 -14.79
C PRO A 18 10.13 -3.21 -14.85
N ALA A 19 11.41 -2.88 -14.89
CA ALA A 19 12.49 -3.87 -15.02
C ALA A 19 12.69 -4.65 -13.71
N ALA A 20 12.46 -4.01 -12.56
CA ALA A 20 12.70 -4.60 -11.25
C ALA A 20 11.51 -5.38 -10.67
N TYR A 21 10.33 -5.33 -11.32
CA TYR A 21 9.08 -5.85 -10.77
C TYR A 21 8.31 -6.68 -11.78
N GLU A 22 7.64 -7.72 -11.31
CA GLU A 22 6.64 -8.46 -12.08
C GLU A 22 5.25 -8.06 -11.60
N ILE A 23 4.31 -7.92 -12.53
CA ILE A 23 2.93 -7.50 -12.27
C ILE A 23 2.00 -8.57 -12.83
N ASN A 24 1.24 -9.24 -11.95
CA ASN A 24 0.21 -10.19 -12.34
C ASN A 24 -1.17 -9.63 -11.97
N LYS A 25 -2.01 -9.35 -12.95
CA LYS A 25 -3.38 -8.89 -12.70
C LYS A 25 -4.23 -10.02 -12.13
N LEU A 26 -4.99 -9.73 -11.07
CA LEU A 26 -5.97 -10.63 -10.51
C LEU A 26 -7.30 -10.48 -11.24
N GLU A 27 -7.95 -11.61 -11.52
CA GLU A 27 -9.27 -11.63 -12.15
C GLU A 27 -10.34 -11.09 -11.19
N THR A 28 -11.15 -10.17 -11.69
CA THR A 28 -12.34 -9.66 -10.98
C THR A 28 -13.60 -10.27 -11.57
N VAL A 29 -14.54 -10.67 -10.73
CA VAL A 29 -15.85 -11.19 -11.15
C VAL A 29 -16.91 -10.12 -10.91
N SER A 30 -17.55 -9.66 -11.98
CA SER A 30 -18.59 -8.62 -11.95
C SER A 30 -18.15 -7.36 -11.17
N GLY A 31 -16.90 -6.92 -11.37
CA GLY A 31 -16.34 -5.75 -10.69
C GLY A 31 -16.07 -5.94 -9.19
N THR A 32 -15.94 -7.19 -8.73
CA THR A 32 -15.58 -7.53 -7.35
C THR A 32 -14.41 -8.51 -7.33
N LEU A 33 -13.76 -8.67 -6.17
CA LEU A 33 -12.66 -9.61 -5.98
C LEU A 33 -13.06 -10.71 -4.98
N PRO A 34 -13.88 -11.69 -5.39
CA PRO A 34 -14.40 -12.71 -4.48
C PRO A 34 -13.28 -13.64 -3.99
N LYS A 35 -13.41 -14.13 -2.74
CA LYS A 35 -12.52 -15.14 -2.14
C LYS A 35 -11.05 -14.71 -1.98
N PHE A 36 -10.71 -13.45 -2.23
CA PHE A 36 -9.36 -12.93 -1.95
C PHE A 36 -9.14 -12.71 -0.45
N HIS A 37 -9.99 -11.90 0.16
CA HIS A 37 -10.04 -11.67 1.61
C HIS A 37 -11.46 -11.32 2.04
N GLN A 38 -11.88 -11.67 3.26
CA GLN A 38 -13.26 -11.44 3.72
C GLN A 38 -13.70 -9.98 3.59
N TRP A 39 -12.78 -9.04 3.81
CA TRP A 39 -13.04 -7.60 3.71
C TRP A 39 -13.16 -7.06 2.29
N THR A 40 -12.79 -7.84 1.28
CA THR A 40 -12.95 -7.46 -0.14
C THR A 40 -14.27 -7.97 -0.73
N ASN A 41 -14.92 -8.95 -0.10
CA ASN A 41 -16.11 -9.59 -0.64
C ASN A 41 -17.28 -8.60 -0.81
N GLY A 42 -17.85 -8.58 -2.02
CA GLY A 42 -19.01 -7.75 -2.38
C GLY A 42 -18.74 -6.25 -2.40
N LYS A 43 -17.48 -5.81 -2.38
CA LYS A 43 -17.09 -4.41 -2.60
C LYS A 43 -16.65 -4.21 -4.04
N LYS A 44 -16.90 -3.01 -4.58
CA LYS A 44 -16.49 -2.65 -5.94
C LYS A 44 -14.96 -2.53 -5.99
N THR A 45 -14.35 -3.37 -6.82
CA THR A 45 -12.91 -3.42 -7.08
C THR A 45 -12.68 -2.98 -8.52
N LEU A 46 -11.89 -1.92 -8.71
CA LEU A 46 -11.54 -1.40 -10.03
C LEU A 46 -10.47 -2.24 -10.71
N ALA A 47 -9.46 -2.63 -9.94
CA ALA A 47 -8.37 -3.49 -10.37
C ALA A 47 -7.69 -4.10 -9.15
N ALA A 48 -7.02 -5.23 -9.35
CA ALA A 48 -6.15 -5.82 -8.35
C ALA A 48 -4.94 -6.47 -9.02
N TYR A 49 -3.78 -6.34 -8.39
CA TYR A 49 -2.51 -6.82 -8.91
C TYR A 49 -1.74 -7.53 -7.81
N GLU A 50 -1.08 -8.63 -8.16
CA GLU A 50 0.09 -9.11 -7.43
C GLU A 50 1.31 -8.41 -8.01
N VAL A 51 2.09 -7.73 -7.17
CA VAL A 51 3.33 -7.07 -7.56
C VAL A 51 4.46 -7.72 -6.78
N THR A 52 5.42 -8.30 -7.47
CA THR A 52 6.58 -8.97 -6.87
C THR A 52 7.87 -8.29 -7.31
N ARG A 53 8.87 -8.31 -6.43
CA ARG A 53 10.25 -7.91 -6.71
C ARG A 53 11.12 -9.16 -6.68
N PRO A 54 11.39 -9.81 -7.83
CA PRO A 54 12.08 -11.10 -7.86
C PRO A 54 13.43 -11.09 -7.14
N ALA A 55 14.21 -10.01 -7.30
CA ALA A 55 15.53 -9.85 -6.69
C ALA A 55 15.54 -9.96 -5.15
N THR A 56 14.42 -9.74 -4.47
CA THR A 56 14.32 -9.82 -3.00
C THR A 56 13.21 -10.77 -2.54
N GLU A 57 12.62 -11.55 -3.45
CA GLU A 57 11.47 -12.44 -3.19
C GLU A 57 10.35 -11.77 -2.38
N THR A 58 10.18 -10.46 -2.55
CA THR A 58 9.18 -9.68 -1.79
C THR A 58 7.99 -9.41 -2.69
N GLY A 59 6.78 -9.64 -2.19
CA GLY A 59 5.55 -9.40 -2.94
C GLY A 59 4.44 -8.83 -2.10
N TYR A 60 3.58 -8.04 -2.75
CA TYR A 60 2.38 -7.48 -2.16
C TYR A 60 1.22 -7.54 -3.16
N TYR A 61 0.00 -7.58 -2.65
CA TYR A 61 -1.18 -7.37 -3.49
C TYR A 61 -1.63 -5.91 -3.39
N PHE A 62 -1.82 -5.29 -4.54
CA PHE A 62 -2.31 -3.94 -4.72
C PHE A 62 -3.78 -4.03 -5.12
N VAL A 63 -4.69 -3.57 -4.27
CA VAL A 63 -6.14 -3.70 -4.49
C VAL A 63 -6.77 -2.32 -4.56
N PHE A 64 -7.27 -1.93 -5.74
CA PHE A 64 -8.01 -0.69 -5.96
C PHE A 64 -9.49 -0.91 -5.70
N ILE A 65 -9.98 -0.46 -4.55
CA ILE A 65 -11.29 -0.88 -4.02
C ILE A 65 -12.03 0.27 -3.34
N ASP A 66 -13.34 0.31 -3.52
CA ASP A 66 -14.23 1.13 -2.68
C ASP A 66 -14.32 0.47 -1.30
N TRP A 67 -13.39 0.85 -0.43
CA TRP A 67 -13.10 0.14 0.80
C TRP A 67 -14.22 0.23 1.82
N HIS A 68 -14.93 1.37 1.87
CA HIS A 68 -16.00 1.61 2.85
C HIS A 68 -17.38 1.75 2.22
N ARG A 69 -17.55 1.45 0.93
CA ARG A 69 -18.83 1.50 0.19
C ARG A 69 -19.43 2.90 0.18
N ASN A 70 -18.58 3.88 -0.09
CA ASN A 70 -18.93 5.29 -0.08
C ASN A 70 -18.33 6.05 -1.27
N ASP A 71 -18.03 5.32 -2.36
CA ASP A 71 -17.40 5.84 -3.58
C ASP A 71 -16.04 6.51 -3.36
N ILE A 72 -15.41 6.26 -2.20
CA ILE A 72 -14.02 6.64 -1.93
C ILE A 72 -13.14 5.42 -2.14
N TYR A 73 -12.27 5.54 -3.14
CA TYR A 73 -11.37 4.47 -3.50
C TYR A 73 -10.09 4.50 -2.68
N TYR A 74 -9.55 3.31 -2.47
CA TYR A 74 -8.31 3.05 -1.78
C TYR A 74 -7.43 2.21 -2.68
N LEU A 75 -6.13 2.46 -2.62
CA LEU A 75 -5.13 1.45 -2.91
C LEU A 75 -4.78 0.76 -1.58
N VAL A 76 -5.34 -0.43 -1.38
CA VAL A 76 -5.07 -1.26 -0.21
C VAL A 76 -3.93 -2.21 -0.54
N ILE A 77 -2.88 -2.17 0.25
CA ILE A 77 -1.72 -3.06 0.11
C ILE A 77 -1.84 -4.21 1.09
N TYR A 78 -1.91 -5.44 0.58
CA TYR A 78 -1.90 -6.65 1.37
C TYR A 78 -0.52 -7.32 1.30
N ALA A 79 -0.10 -7.91 2.42
CA ALA A 79 1.01 -8.86 2.43
C ALA A 79 0.68 -10.08 1.55
N HIS A 80 1.71 -10.78 1.10
CA HIS A 80 1.57 -11.96 0.23
C HIS A 80 0.72 -13.09 0.85
N ASP A 81 0.66 -13.17 2.18
CA ASP A 81 -0.22 -14.11 2.89
C ASP A 81 -1.73 -13.78 2.80
N LYS A 82 -2.08 -12.63 2.21
CA LYS A 82 -3.44 -12.05 2.08
C LYS A 82 -4.15 -11.77 3.42
N LYS A 83 -3.53 -12.06 4.56
CA LYS A 83 -4.13 -11.90 5.89
C LYS A 83 -3.93 -10.50 6.45
N THR A 84 -2.81 -9.88 6.11
CA THR A 84 -2.41 -8.62 6.70
C THR A 84 -2.51 -7.48 5.70
N THR A 85 -3.37 -6.50 6.00
CA THR A 85 -3.31 -5.19 5.35
C THR A 85 -2.10 -4.44 5.89
N VAL A 86 -1.16 -4.11 5.01
CA VAL A 86 0.08 -3.41 5.34
C VAL A 86 -0.12 -1.89 5.30
N ALA A 87 -0.80 -1.40 4.26
CA ALA A 87 -1.08 0.02 4.09
C ALA A 87 -2.44 0.24 3.41
N GLU A 88 -3.09 1.33 3.79
CA GLU A 88 -4.32 1.83 3.18
C GLU A 88 -4.02 3.22 2.63
N LEU A 89 -3.90 3.33 1.31
CA LEU A 89 -3.52 4.56 0.63
C LEU A 89 -4.77 5.17 0.00
N ARG A 90 -5.20 6.35 0.47
CA ARG A 90 -6.42 7.00 -0.04
C ARG A 90 -6.28 8.49 -0.29
N GLN A 91 -5.41 9.18 0.44
CA GLN A 91 -5.39 10.63 0.45
C GLN A 91 -4.40 11.10 -0.61
N VAL A 92 -4.91 11.67 -1.69
CA VAL A 92 -4.10 12.35 -2.69
C VAL A 92 -4.14 13.84 -2.37
N GLN A 93 -2.98 14.49 -2.37
CA GLN A 93 -2.83 15.93 -2.20
C GLN A 93 -1.89 16.46 -3.28
N GLU A 94 -2.12 17.68 -3.73
CA GLU A 94 -1.18 18.40 -4.58
C GLU A 94 -0.15 19.10 -3.69
N ILE A 95 1.12 18.76 -3.88
CA ILE A 95 2.25 19.28 -3.12
C ILE A 95 3.34 19.66 -4.12
N ASP A 96 3.71 20.94 -4.15
CA ASP A 96 4.61 21.52 -5.15
C ASP A 96 4.15 21.22 -6.59
N ASP A 97 2.85 21.41 -6.85
CA ASP A 97 2.18 21.15 -8.15
C ASP A 97 2.27 19.69 -8.65
N VAL A 98 2.64 18.77 -7.75
CA VAL A 98 2.71 17.33 -8.04
C VAL A 98 1.67 16.60 -7.19
N PRO A 99 0.81 15.75 -7.78
CA PRO A 99 -0.12 14.95 -7.00
C PRO A 99 0.63 13.80 -6.29
N GLN A 100 0.45 13.71 -4.97
CA GLN A 100 1.12 12.75 -4.11
C GLN A 100 0.11 12.05 -3.20
N ILE A 101 0.28 10.75 -2.99
CA ILE A 101 -0.39 10.03 -1.92
C ILE A 101 0.28 10.42 -0.60
N VAL A 102 -0.51 10.93 0.34
CA VAL A 102 -0.08 11.22 1.70
C VAL A 102 -0.58 10.13 2.64
N TRP A 103 0.35 9.44 3.28
CA TRP A 103 0.06 8.38 4.24
C TRP A 103 0.70 8.69 5.59
N SER A 104 0.03 8.35 6.69
CA SER A 104 0.55 8.55 8.04
C SER A 104 0.61 7.25 8.81
N TYR A 105 1.74 6.99 9.44
CA TYR A 105 1.92 5.86 10.34
C TYR A 105 1.12 6.08 11.62
N LYS A 106 0.09 5.25 11.79
CA LYS A 106 -0.78 5.22 12.95
C LYS A 106 -0.91 3.77 13.43
N PRO A 107 -0.04 3.32 14.35
CA PRO A 107 -0.19 2.01 14.96
C PRO A 107 -1.40 2.00 15.90
N PHE A 108 -2.21 0.95 15.84
CA PHE A 108 -3.44 0.77 16.64
C PHE A 108 -3.44 -0.59 17.37
N LYS A 109 -2.28 -1.04 17.84
CA LYS A 109 -2.16 -2.29 18.59
C LYS A 109 -2.66 -2.09 20.03
N ARG A 110 -3.28 -3.12 20.62
CA ARG A 110 -3.85 -3.06 21.98
C ARG A 110 -2.86 -3.55 23.05
N ASP A 111 -1.57 -3.25 22.87
CA ASP A 111 -0.48 -3.70 23.75
C ASP A 111 0.19 -2.55 24.52
N GLY A 112 -0.29 -1.31 24.37
CA GLY A 112 0.28 -0.14 25.03
C GLY A 112 1.60 0.35 24.45
N LYS A 113 2.15 -0.30 23.41
CA LYS A 113 3.48 0.04 22.86
C LYS A 113 3.41 0.84 21.54
N ASN A 114 2.28 1.47 21.25
CA ASN A 114 2.10 2.27 20.02
C ASN A 114 3.03 3.48 19.96
N ASP A 115 3.29 4.15 21.09
CA ASP A 115 4.18 5.31 21.14
C ASP A 115 5.63 4.94 20.84
N GLN A 116 6.10 3.79 21.33
CA GLN A 116 7.43 3.26 21.01
C GLN A 116 7.58 2.98 19.51
N ARG A 117 6.58 2.31 18.91
CA ARG A 117 6.57 2.06 17.47
C ARG A 117 6.60 3.35 16.66
N LYS A 118 5.78 4.33 17.06
CA LYS A 118 5.70 5.64 16.39
C LYS A 118 7.00 6.42 16.51
N ALA A 119 7.63 6.42 17.69
CA ALA A 119 8.93 7.05 17.92
C ALA A 119 10.03 6.40 17.07
N TYR A 120 10.10 5.07 17.05
CA TYR A 120 11.03 4.32 16.21
C TYR A 120 10.83 4.65 14.72
N PHE A 121 9.58 4.61 14.23
CA PHE A 121 9.28 4.92 12.83
C PHE A 121 9.77 6.33 12.47
N LYS A 122 9.49 7.33 13.32
CA LYS A 122 9.94 8.71 13.11
C LYS A 122 11.48 8.82 13.13
N GLN A 123 12.13 8.15 14.07
CA GLN A 123 13.58 8.18 14.21
C GLN A 123 14.28 7.56 13.00
N MET A 124 13.81 6.39 12.55
CA MET A 124 14.45 5.65 11.45
C MET A 124 14.11 6.20 10.07
N PHE A 125 12.91 6.77 9.90
CA PHE A 125 12.39 7.16 8.59
C PHE A 125 12.14 8.67 8.47
N GLY A 126 12.56 9.46 9.46
CA GLY A 126 12.53 10.93 9.50
C GLY A 126 11.18 11.54 9.83
N SER A 127 10.09 10.91 9.39
CA SER A 127 8.72 11.41 9.59
C SER A 127 7.74 10.27 9.82
N THR A 128 6.65 10.54 10.53
CA THR A 128 5.49 9.63 10.59
C THR A 128 4.57 9.77 9.37
N THR A 129 4.81 10.76 8.52
CA THR A 129 4.07 10.99 7.29
C THR A 129 4.97 10.69 6.11
N VAL A 130 4.47 9.83 5.22
CA VAL A 130 5.13 9.44 3.97
C VAL A 130 4.34 10.06 2.83
N GLN A 131 5.07 10.66 1.89
CA GLN A 131 4.53 11.17 0.65
C GLN A 131 5.05 10.26 -0.48
N ILE A 132 4.14 9.80 -1.33
CA ILE A 132 4.45 8.94 -2.48
C ILE A 132 3.95 9.66 -3.72
N LYS A 133 4.86 10.04 -4.61
CA LYS A 133 4.48 10.68 -5.88
C LYS A 133 3.63 9.73 -6.72
N LEU A 134 2.51 10.21 -7.25
CA LEU A 134 1.78 9.47 -8.26
C LEU A 134 2.59 9.49 -9.58
N PRO A 135 2.69 8.36 -10.29
CA PRO A 135 3.29 8.35 -11.61
C PRO A 135 2.47 9.24 -12.57
N ALA A 136 3.14 10.05 -13.36
CA ALA A 136 2.56 10.83 -14.46
C ALA A 136 2.71 10.12 -15.82
N ALA A 137 3.51 9.06 -15.87
CA ALA A 137 3.71 8.20 -17.04
C ALA A 137 4.01 6.75 -16.63
N THR A 138 3.84 5.80 -17.54
CA THR A 138 4.11 4.36 -17.29
C THR A 138 5.57 4.10 -16.90
N SER A 139 6.51 4.89 -17.40
CA SER A 139 7.95 4.78 -17.07
C SER A 139 8.26 5.13 -15.60
N GLU A 140 7.35 5.81 -14.90
CA GLU A 140 7.53 6.21 -13.50
C GLU A 140 6.95 5.19 -12.50
N VAL A 141 6.26 4.16 -12.98
CA VAL A 141 5.63 3.15 -12.12
C VAL A 141 6.65 2.38 -11.28
N GLU A 142 7.86 2.14 -11.81
CA GLU A 142 8.93 1.49 -11.03
C GLU A 142 9.31 2.31 -9.80
N ALA A 143 9.51 3.62 -9.96
CA ALA A 143 9.82 4.52 -8.86
C ALA A 143 8.64 4.65 -7.86
N PHE A 144 7.41 4.56 -8.34
CA PHE A 144 6.23 4.45 -7.49
C PHE A 144 6.25 3.16 -6.65
N PHE A 145 6.54 2.01 -7.27
CA PHE A 145 6.66 0.73 -6.55
C PHE A 145 7.78 0.75 -5.52
N ASP A 146 8.95 1.30 -5.83
CA ASP A 146 10.04 1.44 -4.86
C ASP A 146 9.59 2.20 -3.60
N GLN A 147 8.83 3.28 -3.77
CA GLN A 147 8.30 4.05 -2.64
C GLN A 147 7.26 3.25 -1.84
N VAL A 148 6.33 2.55 -2.51
CA VAL A 148 5.29 1.74 -1.85
C VAL A 148 5.90 0.53 -1.13
N PHE A 149 6.84 -0.18 -1.73
CA PHE A 149 7.55 -1.30 -1.11
C PHE A 149 8.34 -0.84 0.10
N LYS A 150 9.07 0.29 -0.02
CA LYS A 150 9.80 0.88 1.11
C LYS A 150 8.85 1.25 2.26
N LEU A 151 7.70 1.86 1.96
CA LEU A 151 6.65 2.13 2.95
C LEU A 151 6.23 0.84 3.67
N CYS A 152 5.93 -0.22 2.91
CA CYS A 152 5.46 -1.49 3.46
C CYS A 152 6.51 -2.14 4.37
N GLN A 153 7.76 -2.20 3.93
CA GLN A 153 8.88 -2.74 4.72
C GLN A 153 9.11 -1.93 6.00
N ASN A 154 9.10 -0.59 5.91
CA ASN A 154 9.27 0.30 7.06
C ASN A 154 8.14 0.11 8.08
N ARG A 155 6.90 0.01 7.60
CA ARG A 155 5.73 -0.28 8.44
C ARG A 155 5.88 -1.61 9.18
N ILE A 156 6.23 -2.68 8.46
CA ILE A 156 6.41 -4.02 9.06
C ILE A 156 7.53 -4.00 10.11
N ARG A 157 8.67 -3.36 9.81
CA ARG A 157 9.79 -3.24 10.77
C ARG A 157 9.38 -2.48 12.03
N ALA A 158 8.70 -1.34 11.88
CA ALA A 158 8.25 -0.55 13.02
C ALA A 158 7.20 -1.28 13.87
N ASP A 159 6.29 -2.04 13.24
CA ASP A 159 5.28 -2.82 13.97
C ASP A 159 5.91 -3.92 14.85
N ARG A 160 7.07 -4.46 14.46
CA ARG A 160 7.80 -5.52 15.17
C ARG A 160 8.86 -5.02 16.16
N ILE A 161 9.14 -3.72 16.22
CA ILE A 161 10.28 -3.22 17.01
C ILE A 161 10.21 -3.63 18.48
N VAL A 162 9.00 -3.67 19.03
CA VAL A 162 8.75 -3.99 20.43
C VAL A 162 8.95 -5.47 20.77
N GLU A 163 9.03 -6.33 19.76
CA GLU A 163 9.33 -7.77 19.91
C GLU A 163 10.84 -8.01 19.86
N VAL A 164 11.59 -7.15 19.16
CA VAL A 164 13.06 -7.24 19.03
C VAL A 164 13.76 -6.66 20.27
N PHE A 165 13.13 -5.68 20.92
CA PHE A 165 13.68 -5.02 22.11
C PHE A 165 13.03 -5.50 23.42
N ASP A 166 12.13 -6.50 23.39
CA ASP A 166 11.68 -7.23 24.59
C ASP A 166 12.76 -8.25 25.02
N PHE A 167 13.94 -7.76 25.41
CA PHE A 167 14.89 -8.51 26.23
C PHE A 167 14.83 -7.93 27.64
N GLU A 168 13.79 -8.29 28.39
CA GLU A 168 13.76 -8.34 29.87
C GLU A 168 12.32 -8.59 30.35
N ASN A 169 12.06 -9.84 30.70
CA ASN A 169 11.24 -10.24 31.85
C ASN A 169 11.72 -11.61 32.32
#